data_AF-A0A4Y3I137-F1
#
_entry.id   AF-A0A4Y3I137-F1
#
_cell.length_a   1.000
_cell.length_b   1.000
_cell.length_c   1.000
_cell.angle_alpha   90.00
_cell.angle_beta   90.00
_cell.angle_gamma   90.00
#
_symmetry.space_group_name_H-M   'P 1'
#
loop_
_entity.id
_entity.type
_entity.pdbx_description
1 polymer ?
#
loop_
_entity_poly.entity_id
_entity_poly.type
_entity_poly.pdbx_seq_one_letter_code
_entity_poly.pdbx_strand_id
1 'polypeptide(L)'
;MNSAAHTDIPLIRVETIRLVLNCAQNYFPAPLMAKAAELLPSNLERPYLESIPEYAFIYFMQTLYQESEPKTFTQYLVDCTAQLSFMWPIPFDSKNSTVVSILNEITEQFNTRSSQSEIQIELEGYQNQVKIHISTANLYESRHQGTAFWLEMKSLFFLIQYIRRLLGKDWLPLSVGLQHVDISQLDAELKLAKQGVFVDRESTYLILSEEEAHQDLNVKPYQYSLPEYNVLATYHEQFSSALMPYIGERKLDLDSASEILNTSRRTIQRKLKNEHTTFRKVIEQLHMQFAIRVLKDGRFSISDIASHLGYANSSKFIRAFKRITGLPPMQYAQKNGLSPRSE
;
A
#
# COMPACT_ATOMS: atom_id res chain seq x y z
N MET A 1 -10.08 -21.99 -11.03
CA MET A 1 -9.43 -22.01 -9.70
C MET A 1 -8.10 -21.27 -9.80
N ASN A 2 -8.11 -19.94 -9.72
CA ASN A 2 -6.88 -19.18 -9.54
C ASN A 2 -6.47 -19.35 -8.09
N SER A 3 -5.46 -20.19 -7.85
CA SER A 3 -4.73 -20.23 -6.59
C SER A 3 -4.15 -18.85 -6.35
N ALA A 4 -4.87 -17.98 -5.63
CA ALA A 4 -4.34 -16.70 -5.17
C ALA A 4 -2.99 -16.98 -4.50
N ALA A 5 -1.91 -16.42 -5.03
CA ALA A 5 -0.58 -16.59 -4.47
C ALA A 5 -0.65 -16.22 -2.98
N HIS A 6 -0.34 -17.19 -2.10
CA HIS A 6 -0.37 -16.97 -0.67
C HIS A 6 0.57 -15.81 -0.33
N THR A 7 0.01 -14.67 0.04
CA THR A 7 0.77 -13.47 0.36
C THR A 7 1.12 -13.53 1.84
N ASP A 8 2.36 -13.93 2.13
CA ASP A 8 2.88 -14.09 3.47
C ASP A 8 3.35 -12.76 4.09
N ILE A 9 3.70 -11.81 3.24
CA ILE A 9 4.08 -10.44 3.60
C ILE A 9 3.21 -9.48 2.77
N PRO A 10 2.21 -8.84 3.40
CA PRO A 10 1.48 -7.72 2.84
C PRO A 10 2.37 -6.61 2.27
N LEU A 11 2.16 -6.26 1.00
CA LEU A 11 2.84 -5.15 0.31
C LEU A 11 1.83 -4.16 -0.25
N ILE A 12 2.19 -2.88 -0.23
CA ILE A 12 1.38 -1.79 -0.80
C ILE A 12 2.16 -1.03 -1.86
N ARG A 13 1.44 -0.59 -2.90
CA ARG A 13 1.98 0.15 -4.04
C ARG A 13 2.67 1.44 -3.61
N VAL A 14 3.86 1.72 -4.13
CA VAL A 14 4.54 2.99 -3.84
C VAL A 14 3.72 4.18 -4.31
N GLU A 15 3.00 4.04 -5.43
CA GLU A 15 2.15 5.08 -6.02
C GLU A 15 1.03 5.50 -5.06
N THR A 16 0.41 4.52 -4.40
CA THR A 16 -0.59 4.77 -3.36
C THR A 16 0.02 5.54 -2.20
N ILE A 17 1.20 5.15 -1.73
CA ILE A 17 1.87 5.82 -0.61
C ILE A 17 2.26 7.25 -0.94
N ARG A 18 2.81 7.48 -2.13
CA ARG A 18 3.18 8.83 -2.58
C ARG A 18 1.97 9.75 -2.62
N LEU A 19 0.85 9.29 -3.17
CA LEU A 19 -0.39 10.08 -3.21
C LEU A 19 -0.88 10.39 -1.80
N VAL A 20 -0.92 9.38 -0.91
CA VAL A 20 -1.35 9.56 0.47
C VAL A 20 -0.47 10.57 1.22
N LEU A 21 0.86 10.44 1.10
CA LEU A 21 1.81 11.36 1.73
C LEU A 21 1.67 12.79 1.20
N ASN A 22 1.55 12.95 -0.12
CA ASN A 22 1.37 14.27 -0.74
C ASN A 22 0.06 14.92 -0.28
N CYS A 23 -1.01 14.14 -0.14
CA CYS A 23 -2.26 14.63 0.41
C CYS A 23 -2.07 15.07 1.87
N ALA A 24 -1.42 14.25 2.70
CA ALA A 24 -1.21 14.49 4.13
C ALA A 24 -0.42 15.78 4.44
N GLN A 25 0.50 16.20 3.55
CA GLN A 25 1.26 17.45 3.71
C GLN A 25 0.39 18.71 3.79
N ASN A 26 -0.83 18.67 3.23
CA ASN A 26 -1.76 19.80 3.29
C ASN A 26 -2.55 19.88 4.60
N TYR A 27 -2.49 18.83 5.43
CA TYR A 27 -3.34 18.65 6.60
C TYR A 27 -2.57 18.62 7.92
N PHE A 28 -1.37 18.03 7.92
CA PHE A 28 -0.64 17.74 9.16
C PHE A 28 0.68 18.51 9.24
N PRO A 29 1.06 18.96 10.45
CA PRO A 29 2.30 19.70 10.63
C PRO A 29 3.52 18.77 10.46
N ALA A 30 4.65 19.35 10.03
CA ALA A 30 5.88 18.61 9.75
C ALA A 30 6.37 17.68 10.88
N PRO A 31 6.28 18.03 12.18
CA PRO A 31 6.68 17.11 13.26
C PRO A 31 5.83 15.85 13.33
N LEU A 32 4.51 15.98 13.14
CA LEU A 32 3.60 14.82 13.12
C LEU A 32 3.87 13.96 11.88
N MET A 33 4.06 14.59 10.72
CA MET A 33 4.43 13.88 9.49
C MET A 33 5.74 13.10 9.63
N ALA A 34 6.77 13.69 10.25
CA ALA A 34 8.05 13.02 10.49
C ALA A 34 7.89 11.81 11.42
N LYS A 35 7.07 11.94 12.48
CA LYS A 35 6.76 10.84 13.40
C LYS A 35 5.99 9.72 12.71
N ALA A 36 4.93 10.04 11.98
CA ALA A 36 4.13 9.05 11.27
C ALA A 36 4.95 8.31 10.19
N ALA A 37 5.92 8.97 9.58
CA ALA A 37 6.76 8.40 8.53
C ALA A 37 7.95 7.55 9.03
N GLU A 38 8.09 7.29 10.34
CA GLU A 38 9.24 6.61 10.95
C GLU A 38 9.52 5.22 10.33
N LEU A 39 8.45 4.48 10.00
CA LEU A 39 8.57 3.16 9.36
C LEU A 39 8.57 3.22 7.84
N LEU A 40 8.39 4.38 7.21
CA LEU A 40 8.46 4.51 5.76
C LEU A 40 9.91 4.60 5.28
N PRO A 41 10.22 4.14 4.06
CA PRO A 41 11.50 4.40 3.43
C PRO A 41 11.72 5.90 3.23
N SER A 42 12.95 6.38 3.42
CA SER A 42 13.29 7.80 3.31
C SER A 42 13.18 8.35 1.89
N ASN A 43 13.32 7.48 0.88
CA ASN A 43 13.20 7.87 -0.52
C ASN A 43 12.25 6.91 -1.26
N LEU A 44 11.00 7.37 -1.40
CA LEU A 44 9.98 6.67 -2.15
C LEU A 44 10.10 6.85 -3.67
N GLU A 45 10.91 7.79 -4.16
CA GLU A 45 11.09 8.13 -5.58
C GLU A 45 12.11 7.23 -6.30
N ARG A 46 12.63 6.20 -5.63
CA ARG A 46 13.57 5.24 -6.23
C ARG A 46 12.92 4.57 -7.46
N PRO A 47 13.55 4.59 -8.67
CA PRO A 47 12.92 4.09 -9.90
C PRO A 47 12.52 2.61 -9.90
N TYR A 48 13.13 1.81 -9.03
CA TYR A 48 12.92 0.36 -8.90
C TYR A 48 12.07 -0.02 -7.68
N LEU A 49 11.53 0.97 -6.97
CA LEU A 49 10.70 0.73 -5.80
C LEU A 49 9.26 0.55 -6.24
N GLU A 50 8.82 -0.70 -6.38
CA GLU A 50 7.45 -1.00 -6.84
C GLU A 50 6.45 -1.00 -5.67
N SER A 51 6.90 -1.42 -4.48
CA SER A 51 6.05 -1.58 -3.29
C SER A 51 6.86 -1.48 -2.00
N ILE A 52 6.15 -1.29 -0.89
CA ILE A 52 6.72 -1.30 0.47
C ILE A 52 5.89 -2.22 1.38
N PRO A 53 6.41 -2.63 2.55
CA PRO A 53 5.63 -3.32 3.57
C PRO A 53 4.37 -2.55 3.93
N GLU A 54 3.22 -3.20 3.81
CA GLU A 54 1.92 -2.57 4.06
C GLU A 54 1.79 -2.08 5.50
N TYR A 55 2.47 -2.72 6.45
CA TYR A 55 2.47 -2.26 7.82
C TYR A 55 3.03 -0.85 8.00
N ALA A 56 4.04 -0.46 7.21
CA ALA A 56 4.60 0.89 7.29
C ALA A 56 3.54 1.96 6.95
N PHE A 57 2.64 1.63 6.02
CA PHE A 57 1.48 2.47 5.70
C PHE A 57 0.43 2.49 6.80
N ILE A 58 0.10 1.32 7.38
CA ILE A 58 -0.84 1.23 8.50
C ILE A 58 -0.34 2.06 9.68
N TYR A 59 0.94 1.93 10.01
CA TYR A 59 1.58 2.71 11.07
C TYR A 59 1.44 4.21 10.78
N PHE A 60 1.79 4.64 9.57
CA PHE A 60 1.64 6.04 9.15
C PHE A 60 0.21 6.56 9.35
N MET A 61 -0.79 5.85 8.82
CA MET A 61 -2.20 6.26 8.94
C MET A 61 -2.68 6.24 10.40
N GLN A 62 -2.28 5.23 11.17
CA GLN A 62 -2.67 5.09 12.57
C GLN A 62 -2.09 6.21 13.44
N THR A 63 -0.82 6.58 13.23
CA THR A 63 -0.20 7.70 13.95
C THR A 63 -0.91 9.01 13.64
N LEU A 64 -1.23 9.28 12.37
CA LEU A 64 -2.01 10.46 12.00
C LEU A 64 -3.40 10.45 12.67
N TYR A 65 -4.09 9.31 12.66
CA TYR A 65 -5.41 9.17 13.28
C TYR A 65 -5.38 9.42 14.79
N GLN A 66 -4.38 8.89 15.50
CA GLN A 66 -4.29 9.00 16.96
C GLN A 66 -3.82 10.37 17.45
N GLU A 67 -3.05 11.11 16.64
CA GLU A 67 -2.36 12.32 17.07
C GLU A 67 -2.82 13.60 16.37
N SER A 68 -3.93 13.54 15.64
CA SER A 68 -4.56 14.72 15.04
C SER A 68 -5.99 14.90 15.52
N GLU A 69 -6.54 16.10 15.28
CA GLU A 69 -7.95 16.35 15.55
C GLU A 69 -8.84 15.49 14.62
N PRO A 70 -9.91 14.85 15.14
CA PRO A 70 -10.77 13.96 14.35
C PRO A 70 -11.30 14.60 13.06
N LYS A 71 -11.65 15.90 13.10
CA LYS A 71 -12.13 16.65 11.94
C LYS A 71 -11.06 16.77 10.86
N THR A 72 -9.82 17.10 11.24
CA THR A 72 -8.69 17.23 10.32
C THR A 72 -8.37 15.91 9.65
N PHE A 73 -8.31 14.82 10.42
CA PHE A 73 -8.09 13.48 9.88
C PHE A 73 -9.22 13.05 8.93
N THR A 74 -10.47 13.32 9.29
CA THR A 74 -11.63 13.00 8.45
C THR A 74 -11.57 13.74 7.12
N GLN A 75 -11.29 15.04 7.12
CA GLN A 75 -11.18 15.83 5.89
C GLN A 75 -10.02 15.34 5.02
N TYR A 76 -8.87 15.06 5.63
CA TYR A 76 -7.75 14.42 4.95
C TYR A 76 -8.15 13.10 4.29
N LEU A 77 -8.88 12.23 5.00
CA LEU A 77 -9.30 10.94 4.48
C LEU A 77 -10.23 11.09 3.27
N VAL A 78 -11.19 12.03 3.34
CA VAL A 78 -12.13 12.33 2.24
C VAL A 78 -11.41 12.84 0.99
N ASP A 79 -10.47 13.76 1.15
CA ASP A 79 -9.71 14.34 0.04
C ASP A 79 -8.71 13.35 -0.55
N CYS A 80 -8.02 12.60 0.30
CA CYS A 80 -7.07 11.59 -0.11
C CYS A 80 -7.77 10.48 -0.89
N THR A 81 -8.93 10.02 -0.42
CA THR A 81 -9.73 9.00 -1.12
C THR A 81 -10.32 9.53 -2.43
N ALA A 82 -10.65 10.82 -2.51
CA ALA A 82 -11.04 11.44 -3.78
C ALA A 82 -9.91 11.35 -4.81
N GLN A 83 -8.67 11.66 -4.42
CA GLN A 83 -7.50 11.50 -5.30
C GLN A 83 -7.21 10.04 -5.64
N LEU A 84 -7.25 9.14 -4.65
CA LEU A 84 -7.05 7.70 -4.86
C LEU A 84 -8.10 7.11 -5.80
N SER A 85 -9.32 7.61 -5.81
CA SER A 85 -10.38 7.10 -6.69
C SER A 85 -9.99 7.18 -8.17
N PHE A 86 -9.14 8.14 -8.57
CA PHE A 86 -8.62 8.24 -9.93
C PHE A 86 -7.59 7.15 -10.28
N MET A 87 -7.12 6.37 -9.31
CA MET A 87 -6.30 5.19 -9.63
C MET A 87 -7.15 4.04 -10.17
N TRP A 88 -8.47 4.04 -9.94
CA TRP A 88 -9.40 3.12 -10.58
C TRP A 88 -9.87 3.70 -11.94
N PRO A 89 -9.70 2.96 -13.04
CA PRO A 89 -10.10 3.41 -14.36
C PRO A 89 -11.62 3.44 -14.49
N ILE A 90 -12.12 4.13 -15.50
CA ILE A 90 -13.50 3.99 -15.99
C ILE A 90 -13.37 3.30 -17.35
N PRO A 91 -13.84 2.04 -17.50
CA PRO A 91 -13.55 1.20 -18.65
C PRO A 91 -14.13 1.74 -19.97
N PHE A 92 -13.53 1.29 -21.08
CA PHE A 92 -13.91 1.69 -22.44
C PHE A 92 -14.90 0.69 -23.03
N ASP A 93 -16.19 0.86 -22.76
CA ASP A 93 -17.19 0.36 -23.70
C ASP A 93 -18.51 1.15 -23.62
N SER A 94 -19.07 1.45 -24.79
CA SER A 94 -20.18 2.39 -25.00
C SER A 94 -21.56 1.73 -24.94
N LYS A 95 -21.65 0.48 -24.45
CA LYS A 95 -22.88 -0.33 -24.58
C LYS A 95 -23.39 -1.02 -23.32
N ASN A 96 -22.68 -0.98 -22.20
CA ASN A 96 -23.19 -1.43 -20.88
C ASN A 96 -22.47 -0.67 -19.77
N SER A 97 -22.86 0.59 -19.61
CA SER A 97 -22.15 1.57 -18.79
C SER A 97 -22.96 1.89 -17.54
N THR A 98 -23.34 0.90 -16.74
CA THR A 98 -24.05 1.14 -15.47
C THR A 98 -23.06 1.19 -14.32
N VAL A 99 -23.48 1.67 -13.15
CA VAL A 99 -22.62 1.66 -11.96
C VAL A 99 -22.23 0.22 -11.62
N VAL A 100 -23.19 -0.70 -11.68
CA VAL A 100 -22.98 -2.12 -11.35
C VAL A 100 -22.03 -2.79 -12.34
N SER A 101 -22.20 -2.59 -13.65
CA SER A 101 -21.32 -3.25 -14.64
C SER A 101 -19.87 -2.77 -14.50
N ILE A 102 -19.67 -1.47 -14.28
CA ILE A 102 -18.34 -0.87 -14.08
C ILE A 102 -17.69 -1.39 -12.80
N LEU A 103 -18.42 -1.42 -11.68
CA LEU A 103 -17.89 -1.92 -10.41
C LEU A 103 -17.53 -3.41 -10.49
N ASN A 104 -18.33 -4.24 -11.17
CA ASN A 104 -18.02 -5.65 -11.39
C ASN A 104 -16.73 -5.81 -12.21
N GLU A 105 -16.61 -5.12 -13.34
CA GLU A 105 -15.42 -5.20 -14.20
C GLU A 105 -14.16 -4.77 -13.46
N ILE A 106 -14.21 -3.64 -12.74
CA ILE A 106 -13.04 -3.12 -12.03
C ILE A 106 -12.70 -3.99 -10.84
N THR A 107 -13.67 -4.54 -10.11
CA THR A 107 -13.36 -5.44 -8.98
C THR A 107 -12.64 -6.70 -9.47
N GLU A 108 -13.02 -7.24 -10.65
CA GLU A 108 -12.31 -8.36 -11.26
C GLU A 108 -10.88 -8.01 -11.68
N GLN A 109 -10.67 -6.84 -12.30
CA GLN A 109 -9.37 -6.39 -12.81
C GLN A 109 -8.44 -5.81 -11.72
N PHE A 110 -8.99 -5.09 -10.75
CA PHE A 110 -8.35 -4.42 -9.63
C PHE A 110 -8.44 -5.24 -8.35
N ASN A 111 -8.45 -6.59 -8.44
CA ASN A 111 -8.02 -7.44 -7.33
C ASN A 111 -6.54 -7.16 -7.02
N THR A 112 -6.32 -6.02 -6.35
CA THR A 112 -5.01 -5.50 -6.01
C THR A 112 -4.44 -6.39 -4.92
N ARG A 113 -3.23 -6.88 -5.13
CA ARG A 113 -2.46 -7.68 -4.14
C ARG A 113 -2.14 -6.94 -2.82
N SER A 114 -2.71 -5.75 -2.59
CA SER A 114 -2.65 -5.07 -1.31
C SER A 114 -3.74 -5.67 -0.43
N SER A 115 -3.33 -6.25 0.68
CA SER A 115 -4.27 -6.84 1.64
C SER A 115 -5.14 -5.80 2.35
N GLN A 116 -4.86 -4.49 2.25
CA GLN A 116 -5.71 -3.42 2.83
C GLN A 116 -7.10 -3.24 2.19
N SER A 117 -7.32 -3.64 0.93
CA SER A 117 -8.54 -3.26 0.20
C SER A 117 -9.04 -4.43 -0.64
N GLU A 118 -9.34 -5.56 0.01
CA GLU A 118 -10.23 -6.53 -0.61
C GLU A 118 -11.66 -5.98 -0.51
N ILE A 119 -11.94 -4.92 -1.27
CA ILE A 119 -13.31 -4.42 -1.43
C ILE A 119 -14.02 -5.45 -2.30
N GLN A 120 -14.58 -6.48 -1.66
CA GLN A 120 -15.47 -7.40 -2.36
C GLN A 120 -16.84 -6.75 -2.42
N ILE A 121 -17.24 -6.39 -3.63
CA ILE A 121 -18.56 -5.85 -3.92
C ILE A 121 -19.50 -7.04 -4.10
N GLU A 122 -20.20 -7.41 -3.03
CA GLU A 122 -21.35 -8.31 -3.14
C GLU A 122 -22.60 -7.48 -3.39
N LEU A 123 -23.32 -7.81 -4.46
CA LEU A 123 -24.53 -7.13 -4.89
C LEU A 123 -25.74 -7.94 -4.44
N GLU A 124 -26.42 -7.47 -3.39
CA GLU A 124 -27.72 -8.01 -2.99
C GLU A 124 -28.84 -7.16 -3.58
N GLY A 125 -29.67 -7.77 -4.43
CA GLY A 125 -30.91 -7.16 -4.92
C GLY A 125 -32.09 -7.55 -4.04
N TYR A 126 -32.59 -6.61 -3.24
CA TYR A 126 -33.87 -6.75 -2.54
C TYR A 126 -34.72 -5.49 -2.80
N GLN A 127 -35.97 -5.69 -3.21
CA GLN A 127 -37.00 -4.65 -3.45
C GLN A 127 -36.46 -3.28 -3.90
N ASN A 128 -36.21 -3.13 -5.22
CA ASN A 128 -35.90 -1.85 -5.88
C ASN A 128 -34.61 -1.13 -5.42
N GLN A 129 -33.65 -1.83 -4.82
CA GLN A 129 -32.37 -1.28 -4.40
C GLN A 129 -31.23 -2.28 -4.61
N VAL A 130 -30.02 -1.74 -4.82
CA VAL A 130 -28.78 -2.51 -4.92
C VAL A 130 -27.90 -2.19 -3.74
N LYS A 131 -27.59 -3.21 -2.94
CA LYS A 131 -26.68 -3.09 -1.80
C LYS A 131 -25.30 -3.57 -2.20
N ILE A 132 -24.30 -2.72 -2.02
CA ILE A 132 -22.88 -3.02 -2.25
C ILE A 132 -22.22 -3.23 -0.91
N HIS A 133 -21.79 -4.47 -0.65
CA HIS A 133 -20.96 -4.79 0.50
C HIS A 133 -19.51 -4.35 0.29
N ILE A 134 -18.84 -4.03 1.39
CA ILE A 134 -17.41 -3.72 1.45
C ILE A 134 -16.85 -4.62 2.55
N SER A 135 -16.04 -5.60 2.17
CA SER A 135 -15.25 -6.36 3.12
C SER A 135 -13.84 -5.76 3.27
N THR A 136 -13.18 -6.09 4.37
CA THR A 136 -11.76 -5.84 4.58
C THR A 136 -11.16 -7.18 4.98
N ALA A 137 -9.99 -7.54 4.45
CA ALA A 137 -9.45 -8.88 4.64
C ALA A 137 -9.35 -9.26 6.13
N ASN A 138 -9.70 -10.51 6.46
CA ASN A 138 -9.81 -11.00 7.85
C ASN A 138 -8.52 -10.85 8.68
N LEU A 139 -7.36 -10.73 8.02
CA LEU A 139 -6.08 -10.43 8.67
C LEU A 139 -6.07 -9.07 9.41
N TYR A 140 -7.05 -8.20 9.16
CA TYR A 140 -7.21 -6.87 9.76
C TYR A 140 -8.20 -6.81 10.92
N GLU A 141 -9.03 -7.84 11.13
CA GLU A 141 -10.05 -7.87 12.21
C GLU A 141 -9.43 -7.86 13.62
N SER A 142 -8.14 -8.22 13.74
CA SER A 142 -7.48 -8.46 15.04
C SER A 142 -6.56 -7.32 15.54
N ARG A 143 -6.45 -6.17 14.86
CA ARG A 143 -5.52 -5.11 15.30
C ARG A 143 -6.16 -4.07 16.23
N HIS A 144 -5.38 -3.72 17.25
CA HIS A 144 -5.74 -2.93 18.42
C HIS A 144 -6.43 -1.57 18.12
N GLN A 145 -7.41 -1.24 18.98
CA GLN A 145 -7.76 0.11 19.43
C GLN A 145 -7.86 1.19 18.33
N GLY A 146 -8.83 1.05 17.42
CA GLY A 146 -9.25 2.12 16.50
C GLY A 146 -8.68 2.05 15.08
N THR A 147 -7.75 1.13 14.80
CA THR A 147 -7.23 0.92 13.43
C THR A 147 -8.33 0.44 12.46
N ALA A 148 -9.29 -0.33 12.97
CA ALA A 148 -10.40 -0.84 12.17
C ALA A 148 -11.32 0.29 11.67
N PHE A 149 -11.48 1.37 12.44
CA PHE A 149 -12.43 2.43 12.12
C PHE A 149 -11.98 3.26 10.92
N TRP A 150 -10.77 3.84 10.96
CA TRP A 150 -10.31 4.64 9.82
C TRP A 150 -10.14 3.78 8.56
N LEU A 151 -9.85 2.49 8.69
CA LEU A 151 -9.74 1.58 7.55
C LEU A 151 -11.11 1.31 6.91
N GLU A 152 -12.15 1.06 7.71
CA GLU A 152 -13.54 0.99 7.26
C GLU A 152 -13.93 2.29 6.54
N MET A 153 -13.70 3.44 7.19
CA MET A 153 -14.05 4.74 6.64
C MET A 153 -13.28 5.06 5.35
N LYS A 154 -12.00 4.66 5.25
CA LYS A 154 -11.19 4.79 4.03
C LYS A 154 -11.86 4.05 2.87
N SER A 155 -12.27 2.81 3.09
CA SER A 155 -12.88 1.97 2.06
C SER A 155 -14.26 2.50 1.65
N LEU A 156 -15.07 2.94 2.61
CA LEU A 156 -16.35 3.60 2.33
C LEU A 156 -16.16 4.90 1.51
N PHE A 157 -15.29 5.81 1.96
CA PHE A 157 -15.05 7.07 1.27
C PHE A 157 -14.48 6.83 -0.12
N PHE A 158 -13.53 5.92 -0.27
CA PHE A 158 -13.01 5.53 -1.58
C PHE A 158 -14.12 5.12 -2.54
N LEU A 159 -15.02 4.23 -2.12
CA LEU A 159 -16.11 3.77 -2.97
C LEU A 159 -17.10 4.90 -3.28
N ILE A 160 -17.46 5.73 -2.31
CA ILE A 160 -18.30 6.91 -2.53
C ILE A 160 -17.66 7.86 -3.55
N GLN A 161 -16.37 8.15 -3.42
CA GLN A 161 -15.66 9.05 -4.35
C GLN A 161 -15.56 8.43 -5.75
N TYR A 162 -15.37 7.12 -5.84
CA TYR A 162 -15.38 6.42 -7.11
C TYR A 162 -16.76 6.49 -7.78
N ILE A 163 -17.86 6.22 -7.06
CA ILE A 163 -19.22 6.33 -7.58
C ILE A 163 -19.57 7.79 -7.93
N ARG A 164 -19.08 8.80 -7.20
CA ARG A 164 -19.22 10.22 -7.57
C ARG A 164 -18.60 10.56 -8.92
N ARG A 165 -17.53 9.85 -9.32
CA ARG A 165 -16.98 10.00 -10.68
C ARG A 165 -17.93 9.45 -11.76
N LEU A 166 -18.83 8.54 -11.38
CA LEU A 166 -19.84 7.94 -12.27
C LEU A 166 -21.16 8.74 -12.28
N LEU A 167 -21.68 9.09 -11.10
CA LEU A 167 -23.01 9.68 -10.91
C LEU A 167 -23.00 11.20 -10.67
N GLY A 168 -21.83 11.82 -10.53
CA GLY A 168 -21.65 13.24 -10.27
C GLY A 168 -21.12 13.53 -8.86
N LYS A 169 -20.41 14.66 -8.73
CA LYS A 169 -19.67 15.05 -7.52
C LYS A 169 -20.51 15.17 -6.24
N ASP A 170 -21.79 15.52 -6.39
CA ASP A 170 -22.71 15.75 -5.28
C ASP A 170 -23.52 14.49 -4.92
N TRP A 171 -23.24 13.36 -5.60
CA TRP A 171 -23.92 12.10 -5.33
C TRP A 171 -23.65 11.59 -3.91
N LEU A 172 -24.69 10.97 -3.34
CA LEU A 172 -24.68 10.30 -2.05
C LEU A 172 -25.49 8.99 -2.17
N PRO A 173 -25.06 7.91 -1.49
CA PRO A 173 -25.84 6.69 -1.41
C PRO A 173 -27.20 6.94 -0.74
N LEU A 174 -28.17 6.06 -1.00
CA LEU A 174 -29.44 6.06 -0.29
C LEU A 174 -29.19 5.90 1.21
N SER A 175 -28.43 4.87 1.59
CA SER A 175 -28.09 4.53 2.98
C SER A 175 -26.69 3.95 3.06
N VAL A 176 -26.07 4.05 4.23
CA VAL A 176 -24.78 3.40 4.55
C VAL A 176 -24.95 2.53 5.78
N GLY A 177 -24.36 1.33 5.77
CA GLY A 177 -24.19 0.48 6.94
C GLY A 177 -22.73 0.42 7.36
N LEU A 178 -22.47 0.55 8.66
CA LEU A 178 -21.14 0.47 9.26
C LEU A 178 -21.12 -0.63 10.32
N GLN A 179 -19.99 -1.32 10.41
CA GLN A 179 -19.67 -2.26 11.48
C GLN A 179 -19.37 -1.54 12.79
N HIS A 180 -18.69 -0.38 12.73
CA HIS A 180 -18.40 0.37 13.95
C HIS A 180 -19.68 1.00 14.54
N VAL A 181 -19.78 0.91 15.88
CA VAL A 181 -20.95 1.39 16.64
C VAL A 181 -20.91 2.91 16.87
N ASP A 182 -19.71 3.46 17.04
CA ASP A 182 -19.53 4.87 17.38
C ASP A 182 -19.04 5.67 16.17
N ILE A 183 -19.90 6.58 15.72
CA ILE A 183 -19.59 7.57 14.67
C ILE A 183 -19.56 9.00 15.21
N SER A 184 -19.48 9.18 16.53
CA SER A 184 -19.40 10.51 17.17
C SER A 184 -18.21 11.34 16.67
N GLN A 185 -17.16 10.68 16.16
CA GLN A 185 -16.00 11.35 15.55
C GLN A 185 -16.25 11.88 14.13
N LEU A 186 -17.29 11.41 13.45
CA LEU A 186 -17.79 11.92 12.16
C LEU A 186 -18.85 13.03 12.35
N ASP A 187 -19.27 13.26 13.60
CA ASP A 187 -20.58 13.78 13.96
C ASP A 187 -20.68 15.30 13.82
N ALA A 188 -21.12 15.72 12.63
CA ALA A 188 -22.18 16.71 12.40
C ALA A 188 -22.16 17.25 10.95
N GLU A 189 -21.00 17.26 10.29
CA GLU A 189 -20.80 17.99 9.02
C GLU A 189 -20.80 17.10 7.77
N LEU A 190 -20.40 15.83 7.87
CA LEU A 190 -20.34 14.95 6.70
C LEU A 190 -21.68 14.26 6.43
N LYS A 191 -22.40 14.76 5.43
CA LYS A 191 -23.56 14.07 4.88
C LYS A 191 -23.10 12.84 4.09
N LEU A 192 -23.16 11.66 4.70
CA LEU A 192 -22.71 10.39 4.09
C LEU A 192 -23.77 9.69 3.25
N ALA A 193 -25.06 9.92 3.52
CA ALA A 193 -26.15 9.25 2.84
C ALA A 193 -27.40 10.14 2.78
N LYS A 194 -28.35 9.79 1.90
CA LYS A 194 -29.63 10.50 1.73
C LYS A 194 -30.63 10.19 2.84
N GLN A 195 -30.73 8.92 3.26
CA GLN A 195 -31.72 8.40 4.22
C GLN A 195 -31.12 8.09 5.59
N GLY A 196 -29.79 7.98 5.71
CA GLY A 196 -29.11 7.85 7.00
C GLY A 196 -27.95 6.85 6.98
N VAL A 197 -27.26 6.81 8.12
CA VAL A 197 -26.16 5.88 8.41
C VAL A 197 -26.63 4.95 9.52
N PHE A 198 -26.45 3.65 9.32
CA PHE A 198 -26.81 2.59 10.27
C PHE A 198 -25.53 1.96 10.80
N VAL A 199 -25.35 1.96 12.11
CA VAL A 199 -24.18 1.39 12.80
C VAL A 199 -24.47 -0.02 13.32
N ASP A 200 -23.45 -0.70 13.84
CA ASP A 200 -23.57 -2.06 14.41
C ASP A 200 -24.13 -3.08 13.42
N ARG A 201 -23.59 -3.08 12.20
CA ARG A 201 -23.97 -3.99 11.11
C ARG A 201 -22.95 -5.11 10.99
N GLU A 202 -23.38 -6.25 10.45
CA GLU A 202 -22.48 -7.41 10.23
C GLU A 202 -21.37 -7.12 9.20
N SER A 203 -21.64 -6.21 8.27
CA SER A 203 -20.68 -5.76 7.26
C SER A 203 -20.89 -4.29 6.92
N THR A 204 -19.83 -3.67 6.41
CA THR A 204 -19.89 -2.33 5.83
C THR A 204 -20.59 -2.40 4.48
N TYR A 205 -21.54 -1.50 4.21
CA TYR A 205 -22.22 -1.46 2.92
C TYR A 205 -22.69 -0.05 2.55
N LEU A 206 -22.99 0.15 1.27
CA LEU A 206 -23.78 1.27 0.78
C LEU A 206 -24.93 0.80 -0.09
N ILE A 207 -25.98 1.62 -0.21
CA ILE A 207 -27.17 1.31 -0.99
C ILE A 207 -27.33 2.32 -2.15
N LEU A 208 -27.51 1.80 -3.35
CA LEU A 208 -27.93 2.51 -4.56
C LEU A 208 -29.42 2.30 -4.81
N SER A 209 -30.10 3.29 -5.41
CA SER A 209 -31.42 3.01 -5.98
C SER A 209 -31.28 2.09 -7.21
N GLU A 210 -32.35 1.37 -7.55
CA GLU A 210 -32.39 0.55 -8.78
C GLU A 210 -32.04 1.36 -10.03
N GLU A 211 -32.54 2.59 -10.09
CA GLU A 211 -32.27 3.53 -11.19
C GLU A 211 -30.79 3.92 -11.22
N GLU A 212 -30.20 4.35 -10.10
CA GLU A 212 -28.78 4.74 -10.04
C GLU A 212 -27.84 3.58 -10.40
N ALA A 213 -28.22 2.36 -10.01
CA ALA A 213 -27.43 1.16 -10.23
C ALA A 213 -27.40 0.71 -11.69
N HIS A 214 -28.52 0.88 -12.42
CA HIS A 214 -28.73 0.30 -13.75
C HIS A 214 -28.95 1.32 -14.87
N GLN A 215 -29.07 2.61 -14.57
CA GLN A 215 -29.14 3.64 -15.62
C GLN A 215 -27.86 3.67 -16.45
N ASP A 216 -28.04 4.03 -17.73
CA ASP A 216 -26.91 4.31 -18.61
C ASP A 216 -26.13 5.54 -18.13
N LEU A 217 -24.83 5.37 -17.90
CA LEU A 217 -23.96 6.45 -17.49
C LEU A 217 -23.43 7.19 -18.72
N ASN A 218 -23.53 8.52 -18.69
CA ASN A 218 -22.84 9.40 -19.63
C ASN A 218 -21.54 9.92 -19.01
N VAL A 219 -20.56 9.03 -18.85
CA VAL A 219 -19.24 9.37 -18.30
C VAL A 219 -18.13 9.12 -19.30
N LYS A 220 -17.15 10.02 -19.30
CA LYS A 220 -15.96 9.85 -20.16
C LYS A 220 -15.10 8.73 -19.60
N PRO A 221 -14.67 7.78 -20.43
CA PRO A 221 -13.69 6.79 -20.03
C PRO A 221 -12.43 7.45 -19.47
N TYR A 222 -11.80 6.78 -18.51
CA TYR A 222 -10.61 7.27 -17.84
C TYR A 222 -9.64 6.11 -17.67
N GLN A 223 -8.44 6.22 -18.24
CA GLN A 223 -7.40 5.22 -18.08
C GLN A 223 -6.47 5.59 -16.94
N TYR A 224 -6.13 4.58 -16.15
CA TYR A 224 -5.01 4.65 -15.22
C TYR A 224 -4.17 3.40 -15.41
N SER A 225 -2.93 3.58 -15.87
CA SER A 225 -1.99 2.47 -16.03
C SER A 225 -1.10 2.41 -14.79
N LEU A 226 -1.19 1.30 -14.07
CA LEU A 226 -0.24 0.94 -13.04
C LEU A 226 0.86 0.07 -13.65
N PRO A 227 2.13 0.25 -13.25
CA PRO A 227 3.19 -0.68 -13.63
C PRO A 227 2.81 -2.12 -13.24
N GLU A 228 3.13 -3.07 -14.12
CA GLU A 228 2.98 -4.49 -13.82
C GLU A 228 3.84 -4.87 -12.61
N TYR A 229 3.30 -5.70 -11.73
CA TYR A 229 4.05 -6.25 -10.61
C TYR A 229 4.70 -7.56 -10.98
N ASN A 230 5.92 -7.74 -10.48
CA ASN A 230 6.51 -9.06 -10.43
C ASN A 230 5.72 -9.96 -9.48
N VAL A 231 5.42 -11.18 -9.92
CA VAL A 231 4.77 -12.17 -9.07
C VAL A 231 5.78 -12.75 -8.08
N LEU A 232 5.65 -12.39 -6.81
CA LEU A 232 6.50 -12.91 -5.73
C LEU A 232 5.92 -14.22 -5.21
N ALA A 233 6.46 -15.33 -5.67
CA ALA A 233 5.95 -16.67 -5.39
C ALA A 233 6.40 -17.20 -4.02
N THR A 234 7.58 -16.78 -3.56
CA THR A 234 8.20 -17.28 -2.32
C THR A 234 8.21 -16.23 -1.23
N TYR A 235 8.26 -16.68 0.03
CA TYR A 235 8.48 -15.81 1.18
C TYR A 235 9.81 -15.05 1.05
N HIS A 236 10.85 -15.67 0.52
CA HIS A 236 12.14 -15.06 0.28
C HIS A 236 12.05 -13.89 -0.71
N GLU A 237 11.33 -14.04 -1.82
CA GLU A 237 11.09 -12.95 -2.79
C GLU A 237 10.28 -11.81 -2.16
N GLN A 238 9.20 -12.16 -1.46
CA GLN A 238 8.38 -11.20 -0.72
C GLN A 238 9.20 -10.44 0.31
N PHE A 239 9.99 -11.15 1.12
CA PHE A 239 10.85 -10.59 2.16
C PHE A 239 11.95 -9.70 1.58
N SER A 240 12.53 -10.12 0.46
CA SER A 240 13.55 -9.36 -0.26
C SER A 240 12.97 -8.05 -0.80
N SER A 241 11.83 -8.13 -1.49
CA SER A 241 11.12 -6.97 -2.03
C SER A 241 10.73 -5.99 -0.91
N ALA A 242 10.18 -6.52 0.19
CA ALA A 242 9.75 -5.76 1.36
C ALA A 242 10.88 -4.97 2.02
N LEU A 243 12.08 -5.54 2.12
CA LEU A 243 13.20 -4.92 2.84
C LEU A 243 14.17 -4.13 1.96
N MET A 244 14.18 -4.38 0.65
CA MET A 244 15.01 -3.62 -0.30
C MET A 244 14.92 -2.09 -0.18
N PRO A 245 13.75 -1.47 0.11
CA PRO A 245 13.63 -0.02 0.23
C PRO A 245 14.48 0.56 1.37
N TYR A 246 14.69 -0.21 2.44
CA TYR A 246 15.36 0.22 3.67
C TYR A 246 16.88 -0.03 3.66
N ILE A 247 17.39 -0.76 2.65
CA ILE A 247 18.82 -1.02 2.51
C ILE A 247 19.55 0.31 2.30
N GLY A 248 20.60 0.53 3.10
CA GLY A 248 21.43 1.73 3.08
C GLY A 248 20.83 2.93 3.83
N GLU A 249 19.59 2.85 4.32
CA GLU A 249 18.96 3.92 5.12
C GLU A 249 19.11 3.69 6.61
N ARG A 250 19.03 2.42 7.02
CA ARG A 250 19.15 2.00 8.42
C ARG A 250 19.81 0.62 8.48
N LYS A 251 20.36 0.30 9.64
CA LYS A 251 20.87 -1.05 9.89
C LYS A 251 19.69 -2.03 9.92
N LEU A 252 19.71 -3.02 9.03
CA LEU A 252 18.71 -4.09 8.99
C LEU A 252 19.18 -5.32 9.74
N ASP A 253 18.72 -5.46 10.97
CA ASP A 253 18.79 -6.67 11.80
C ASP A 253 17.40 -7.29 12.02
N LEU A 254 17.35 -8.42 12.72
CA LEU A 254 16.10 -9.18 12.89
C LEU A 254 15.02 -8.38 13.61
N ASP A 255 15.36 -7.77 14.75
CA ASP A 255 15.22 -6.32 14.94
C ASP A 255 14.16 -5.53 14.16
N SER A 256 14.72 -4.52 13.52
CA SER A 256 14.11 -3.65 12.54
C SER A 256 13.28 -4.40 11.49
N ALA A 257 13.72 -5.57 11.00
CA ALA A 257 12.94 -6.33 10.03
C ALA A 257 11.60 -6.84 10.62
N SER A 258 11.60 -7.28 11.87
CA SER A 258 10.40 -7.70 12.59
C SER A 258 9.43 -6.54 12.79
N GLU A 259 9.96 -5.36 13.12
CA GLU A 259 9.18 -4.13 13.27
C GLU A 259 8.56 -3.68 11.95
N ILE A 260 9.38 -3.53 10.90
CA ILE A 260 8.94 -3.09 9.56
C ILE A 260 7.86 -4.02 8.97
N LEU A 261 7.99 -5.33 9.20
CA LEU A 261 7.07 -6.33 8.66
C LEU A 261 5.92 -6.68 9.61
N ASN A 262 5.88 -6.09 10.81
CA ASN A 262 4.99 -6.45 11.91
C ASN A 262 4.86 -7.97 12.14
N THR A 263 5.99 -8.64 12.34
CA THR A 263 6.01 -10.09 12.57
C THR A 263 7.12 -10.49 13.53
N SER A 264 7.00 -11.66 14.16
CA SER A 264 8.02 -12.12 15.10
C SER A 264 9.31 -12.56 14.41
N ARG A 265 10.46 -12.39 15.09
CA ARG A 265 11.76 -12.92 14.62
C ARG A 265 11.68 -14.40 14.31
N ARG A 266 10.96 -15.16 15.15
CA ARG A 266 10.73 -16.60 14.99
C ARG A 266 9.99 -16.91 13.69
N THR A 267 9.00 -16.11 13.32
CA THR A 267 8.25 -16.27 12.06
C THR A 267 9.18 -16.06 10.87
N ILE A 268 9.95 -14.96 10.85
CA ILE A 268 10.90 -14.66 9.77
C ILE A 268 11.89 -15.82 9.60
N GLN A 269 12.54 -16.22 10.70
CA GLN A 269 13.53 -17.29 10.67
C GLN A 269 12.93 -18.63 10.24
N ARG A 270 11.73 -18.98 10.73
CA ARG A 270 11.04 -20.22 10.35
C ARG A 270 10.69 -20.24 8.87
N LYS A 271 10.06 -19.18 8.34
CA LYS A 271 9.65 -19.10 6.92
C LYS A 271 10.86 -19.13 5.99
N LEU A 272 11.93 -18.37 6.29
CA LEU A 272 13.18 -18.43 5.52
C LEU A 272 13.86 -19.80 5.59
N LYS A 273 13.83 -20.46 6.77
CA LYS A 273 14.39 -21.81 6.93
C LYS A 273 13.64 -22.84 6.10
N ASN A 274 12.31 -22.71 6.00
CA ASN A 274 11.48 -23.58 5.17
C ASN A 274 11.83 -23.46 3.68
N GLU A 275 12.37 -22.30 3.27
CA GLU A 275 12.89 -22.06 1.92
C GLU A 275 14.41 -22.22 1.82
N HIS A 276 15.01 -22.98 2.76
CA HIS A 276 16.43 -23.32 2.78
C HIS A 276 17.40 -22.13 2.78
N THR A 277 16.95 -20.96 3.23
CA THR A 277 17.77 -19.76 3.38
C THR A 277 17.81 -19.27 4.84
N THR A 278 18.56 -18.21 5.10
CA THR A 278 18.66 -17.59 6.42
C THR A 278 18.57 -16.08 6.28
N PHE A 279 18.09 -15.40 7.32
CA PHE A 279 18.04 -13.93 7.37
C PHE A 279 19.36 -13.30 6.91
N ARG A 280 20.49 -13.78 7.46
CA ARG A 280 21.81 -13.28 7.11
C ARG A 280 22.13 -13.44 5.62
N LYS A 281 21.81 -14.58 5.01
CA LYS A 281 22.04 -14.80 3.57
C LYS A 281 21.24 -13.83 2.73
N VAL A 282 19.96 -13.62 3.07
CA VAL A 282 19.08 -12.71 2.34
C VAL A 282 19.53 -11.26 2.47
N ILE A 283 19.82 -10.78 3.69
CA ILE A 283 20.35 -9.42 3.90
C ILE A 283 21.67 -9.21 3.16
N GLU A 284 22.59 -10.19 3.20
CA GLU A 284 23.84 -10.11 2.43
C GLU A 284 23.56 -10.01 0.92
N GLN A 285 22.57 -10.72 0.38
CA GLN A 285 22.17 -10.61 -1.03
C GLN A 285 21.59 -9.23 -1.35
N LEU A 286 20.70 -8.71 -0.51
CA LEU A 286 20.12 -7.36 -0.67
C LEU A 286 21.19 -6.26 -0.63
N HIS A 287 22.16 -6.37 0.29
CA HIS A 287 23.32 -5.48 0.33
C HIS A 287 24.09 -5.48 -0.99
N MET A 288 24.28 -6.64 -1.62
CA MET A 288 24.99 -6.71 -2.91
C MET A 288 24.16 -6.15 -4.05
N GLN A 289 22.86 -6.40 -4.08
CA GLN A 289 21.96 -5.80 -5.05
C GLN A 289 21.99 -4.27 -4.95
N PHE A 290 21.96 -3.73 -3.73
CA PHE A 290 22.08 -2.29 -3.49
C PHE A 290 23.45 -1.77 -3.93
N ALA A 291 24.54 -2.43 -3.54
CA ALA A 291 25.88 -2.04 -3.93
C ALA A 291 26.04 -2.00 -5.45
N ILE A 292 25.55 -3.00 -6.18
CA ILE A 292 25.59 -3.02 -7.65
C ILE A 292 24.83 -1.81 -8.23
N ARG A 293 23.67 -1.46 -7.67
CA ARG A 293 22.90 -0.28 -8.13
C ARG A 293 23.67 1.01 -7.87
N VAL A 294 24.20 1.18 -6.66
CA VAL A 294 24.95 2.40 -6.29
C VAL A 294 26.25 2.54 -7.07
N LEU A 295 26.90 1.42 -7.44
CA LEU A 295 28.06 1.43 -8.34
C LEU A 295 27.70 1.93 -9.75
N LYS A 296 26.47 1.68 -10.23
CA LYS A 296 26.01 2.19 -11.53
C LYS A 296 25.82 3.71 -11.51
N ASP A 297 25.37 4.26 -10.39
CA ASP A 297 25.15 5.70 -10.23
C ASP A 297 26.46 6.51 -10.20
N GLY A 298 27.59 5.88 -9.86
CA GLY A 298 28.91 6.53 -9.85
C GLY A 298 29.10 7.63 -8.77
N ARG A 299 28.14 7.82 -7.87
CA ARG A 299 28.15 8.93 -6.88
C ARG A 299 28.94 8.63 -5.60
N PHE A 300 29.12 7.36 -5.27
CA PHE A 300 29.68 6.90 -4.00
C PHE A 300 31.00 6.14 -4.23
N SER A 301 31.98 6.36 -3.34
CA SER A 301 33.19 5.55 -3.30
C SER A 301 32.91 4.15 -2.73
N ILE A 302 33.85 3.21 -2.89
CA ILE A 302 33.72 1.88 -2.28
C ILE A 302 33.67 1.95 -0.74
N SER A 303 34.39 2.91 -0.15
CA SER A 303 34.36 3.16 1.29
C SER A 303 32.98 3.65 1.74
N ASP A 304 32.38 4.58 0.99
CA ASP A 304 31.05 5.09 1.28
C ASP A 304 30.00 3.98 1.22
N ILE A 305 30.05 3.14 0.18
CA ILE A 305 29.13 2.00 0.01
C ILE A 305 29.27 1.02 1.18
N ALA A 306 30.51 0.71 1.58
CA ALA A 306 30.77 -0.18 2.72
C ALA A 306 30.18 0.39 4.03
N SER A 307 30.37 1.69 4.26
CA SER A 307 29.83 2.38 5.44
C SER A 307 28.29 2.38 5.46
N HIS A 308 27.63 2.74 4.34
CA HIS A 308 26.16 2.75 4.23
C HIS A 308 25.54 1.37 4.43
N LEU A 309 26.25 0.30 4.04
CA LEU A 309 25.81 -1.09 4.24
C LEU A 309 26.18 -1.66 5.62
N GLY A 310 26.75 -0.84 6.52
CA GLY A 310 27.09 -1.24 7.89
C GLY A 310 28.32 -2.16 7.99
N TYR A 311 29.21 -2.18 6.99
CA TYR A 311 30.47 -2.92 7.09
C TYR A 311 31.50 -2.10 7.88
N ALA A 312 32.23 -2.77 8.78
CA ALA A 312 33.24 -2.11 9.62
C ALA A 312 34.39 -1.46 8.82
N ASN A 313 34.66 -1.94 7.59
CA ASN A 313 35.61 -1.31 6.66
C ASN A 313 35.37 -1.80 5.22
N SER A 314 35.93 -1.07 4.26
CA SER A 314 35.89 -1.39 2.82
C SER A 314 36.42 -2.78 2.51
N SER A 315 37.46 -3.25 3.20
CA SER A 315 38.05 -4.57 2.99
C SER A 315 37.06 -5.72 3.27
N LYS A 316 36.28 -5.63 4.35
CA LYS A 316 35.22 -6.63 4.66
C LYS A 316 34.12 -6.61 3.60
N PHE A 317 33.71 -5.42 3.16
CA PHE A 317 32.73 -5.27 2.08
C PHE A 317 33.25 -5.88 0.77
N ILE A 318 34.46 -5.55 0.33
CA ILE A 318 35.06 -6.08 -0.91
C ILE A 318 35.11 -7.60 -0.91
N ARG A 319 35.47 -8.24 0.23
CA ARG A 319 35.47 -9.70 0.35
C ARG A 319 34.06 -10.29 0.24
N ALA A 320 33.07 -9.67 0.89
CA ALA A 320 31.67 -10.11 0.79
C ALA A 320 31.13 -9.94 -0.64
N PHE A 321 31.42 -8.79 -1.27
CA PHE A 321 31.04 -8.49 -2.64
C PHE A 321 31.65 -9.48 -3.63
N LYS A 322 32.95 -9.76 -3.53
CA LYS A 322 33.62 -10.77 -4.37
C LYS A 322 33.03 -12.16 -4.16
N ARG A 323 32.74 -12.55 -2.91
CA ARG A 323 32.16 -13.87 -2.62
C ARG A 323 30.80 -14.08 -3.27
N ILE A 324 29.97 -13.03 -3.33
CA ILE A 324 28.59 -13.12 -3.84
C ILE A 324 28.54 -12.88 -5.36
N THR A 325 29.28 -11.89 -5.86
CA THR A 325 29.23 -11.48 -7.28
C THR A 325 30.32 -12.12 -8.14
N GLY A 326 31.30 -12.80 -7.53
CA GLY A 326 32.46 -13.39 -8.19
C GLY A 326 33.63 -12.42 -8.42
N LEU A 327 33.40 -11.09 -8.40
CA LEU A 327 34.42 -10.08 -8.70
C LEU A 327 34.49 -9.01 -7.61
N PRO A 328 35.67 -8.43 -7.32
CA PRO A 328 35.76 -7.20 -6.52
C PRO A 328 34.93 -6.05 -7.13
N PRO A 329 34.42 -5.10 -6.33
CA PRO A 329 33.56 -4.01 -6.80
C PRO A 329 34.11 -3.23 -8.01
N MET A 330 35.39 -2.83 -7.98
CA MET A 330 36.03 -2.09 -9.06
C MET A 330 36.12 -2.89 -10.36
N GLN A 331 36.47 -4.18 -10.26
CA GLN A 331 36.53 -5.07 -11.43
C GLN A 331 35.14 -5.37 -11.98
N TYR A 332 34.15 -5.52 -11.09
CA TYR A 332 32.75 -5.66 -11.49
C TYR A 332 32.28 -4.42 -12.24
N ALA A 333 32.59 -3.22 -11.73
CA ALA A 333 32.25 -1.97 -12.36
C ALA A 333 32.87 -1.84 -13.75
N GLN A 334 34.20 -2.04 -13.85
CA GLN A 334 34.92 -1.98 -15.12
C GLN A 334 34.37 -2.98 -16.15
N LYS A 335 34.10 -4.23 -15.74
CA LYS A 335 33.53 -5.26 -16.62
C LYS A 335 32.16 -4.89 -17.17
N ASN A 336 31.37 -4.12 -16.41
CA ASN A 336 30.02 -3.69 -16.78
C ASN A 336 29.99 -2.24 -17.32
N GLY A 337 31.14 -1.64 -17.64
CA GLY A 337 31.22 -0.27 -18.15
C GLY A 337 30.78 0.82 -17.15
N LEU A 338 30.83 0.52 -15.85
CA LEU A 338 30.46 1.45 -14.79
C LEU A 338 31.69 2.23 -14.31
N SER A 339 31.52 3.51 -14.02
CA SER A 339 32.59 4.40 -13.54
C SER A 339 32.29 4.85 -12.10
N PRO A 340 32.70 4.08 -11.08
CA PRO A 340 32.54 4.46 -9.69
C PRO A 340 33.43 5.66 -9.37
N ARG A 341 33.03 6.47 -8.38
CA ARG A 341 33.80 7.62 -7.91
C ARG A 341 35.17 7.15 -7.38
N SER A 342 36.25 7.78 -7.86
CA SER A 342 37.59 7.65 -7.31
C SER A 342 37.61 8.05 -5.83
N GLU A 343 38.37 7.34 -5.00
CA GLU A 343 38.51 7.60 -3.55
C GLU A 343 38.79 9.07 -3.20
#